data_AF-A0A418QJC4-F1
#
_entry.id   AF-A0A418QJC4-F1
#
_cell.length_a   1.000
_cell.length_b   1.000
_cell.length_c   1.000
_cell.angle_alpha   90.00
_cell.angle_beta   90.00
_cell.angle_gamma   90.00
#
_symmetry.space_group_name_H-M   'P 1'
#
loop_
_entity.id
_entity.type
_entity.pdbx_description
1 polymer ?
#
loop_
_entity_poly.entity_id
_entity_poly.type
_entity_poly.pdbx_seq_one_letter_code
_entity_poly.pdbx_strand_id
1 'polypeptide(L)'
;MQLVEHMTELAVQRLSLTPIACVEEDQRSRPEVRCYTSTTSAEQFAEQLGKLERLRNATGWRDDYGVLNASLRYGQNPQGIVVAFERPNGSWQVFPSTKPLAEAQAKGAKGYVTIIANEPD
;
A
#
# COMPACT_ATOMS: atom_id res chain seq x y z
N MET A 1 16.24 -7.75 2.11
CA MET A 1 15.43 -8.35 1.02
C MET A 1 14.28 -9.23 1.54
N GLN A 2 14.40 -9.91 2.68
CA GLN A 2 13.37 -10.85 3.18
C GLN A 2 12.06 -10.15 3.57
N LEU A 3 12.12 -8.90 4.05
CA LEU A 3 10.91 -8.17 4.47
C LEU A 3 10.02 -7.79 3.28
N VAL A 4 10.60 -7.35 2.16
CA VAL A 4 9.87 -6.95 0.95
C VAL A 4 9.13 -8.14 0.34
N GLU A 5 9.76 -9.30 0.26
CA GLU A 5 9.15 -10.54 -0.22
C GLU A 5 8.00 -10.96 0.69
N HIS A 6 8.21 -10.95 2.00
CA HIS A 6 7.17 -11.30 2.96
C HIS A 6 5.96 -10.34 2.90
N MET A 7 6.20 -9.04 2.77
CA MET A 7 5.13 -8.06 2.61
C MET A 7 4.38 -8.22 1.30
N THR A 8 5.07 -8.64 0.24
CA THR A 8 4.43 -8.99 -1.04
C THR A 8 3.52 -10.20 -0.88
N GLU A 9 3.97 -11.22 -0.17
CA GLU A 9 3.18 -12.41 0.13
C GLU A 9 1.93 -12.07 0.95
N LEU A 10 2.09 -11.29 2.03
CA LEU A 10 0.98 -10.84 2.86
C LEU A 10 -0.04 -10.00 2.06
N ALA A 11 0.43 -9.08 1.23
CA ALA A 11 -0.41 -8.25 0.38
C ALA A 11 -1.31 -9.10 -0.53
N VAL A 12 -0.73 -10.08 -1.23
CA VAL A 12 -1.47 -10.89 -2.20
C VAL A 12 -2.34 -11.94 -1.51
N GLN A 13 -1.78 -12.70 -0.57
CA GLN A 13 -2.46 -13.87 0.00
C GLN A 13 -3.43 -13.53 1.12
N ARG A 14 -3.16 -12.49 1.91
CA ARG A 14 -3.95 -12.17 3.11
C ARG A 14 -4.82 -10.94 2.96
N LEU A 15 -4.40 -9.98 2.13
CA LEU A 15 -5.11 -8.71 1.93
C LEU A 15 -5.83 -8.64 0.57
N SER A 16 -5.79 -9.73 -0.21
CA SER A 16 -6.45 -9.84 -1.52
C SER A 16 -6.07 -8.71 -2.47
N LEU A 17 -4.83 -8.23 -2.38
CA LEU A 17 -4.31 -7.19 -3.25
C LEU A 17 -3.80 -7.78 -4.57
N THR A 18 -4.11 -7.11 -5.68
CA THR A 18 -3.59 -7.49 -7.00
C THR A 18 -2.37 -6.65 -7.34
N PRO A 19 -1.20 -7.25 -7.60
CA PRO A 19 -0.01 -6.50 -7.99
C PRO A 19 -0.22 -5.72 -9.29
N ILE A 20 0.33 -4.51 -9.32
CA ILE A 20 0.40 -3.66 -10.52
C ILE A 20 1.77 -2.97 -10.57
N ALA A 21 2.10 -2.38 -11.71
CA ALA A 21 3.31 -1.57 -11.81
C ALA A 21 3.26 -0.39 -10.83
N CYS A 22 4.40 -0.03 -10.25
CA CYS A 22 4.54 1.25 -9.56
C CYS A 22 4.80 2.37 -10.58
N VAL A 23 4.74 3.62 -10.12
CA VAL A 23 5.26 4.74 -10.89
C VAL A 23 6.77 4.52 -11.08
N GLU A 24 7.28 4.64 -12.30
CA GLU A 24 8.69 4.35 -12.59
C GLU A 24 9.66 5.16 -11.73
N GLU A 25 9.31 6.41 -11.41
CA GLU A 25 10.11 7.29 -10.55
C GLU A 25 10.23 6.77 -9.11
N ASP A 26 9.12 6.30 -8.53
CA ASP A 26 9.11 5.71 -7.19
C ASP A 26 9.94 4.42 -7.17
N GLN A 27 9.80 3.59 -8.21
CA GLN A 27 10.52 2.31 -8.26
C GLN A 27 12.03 2.48 -8.48
N ARG A 28 12.45 3.53 -9.20
CA ARG A 28 13.88 3.89 -9.32
C ARG A 28 14.45 4.46 -8.03
N SER A 29 13.68 5.29 -7.33
CA SER A 29 14.14 5.98 -6.11
C SER A 29 14.07 5.10 -4.87
N ARG A 30 13.15 4.12 -4.87
CA ARG A 30 12.84 3.22 -3.75
C ARG A 30 12.55 1.82 -4.30
N PRO A 31 13.57 1.00 -4.61
CA PRO A 31 13.38 -0.34 -5.17
C PRO A 31 12.56 -1.29 -4.27
N GLU A 32 12.38 -0.95 -2.99
CA GLU A 32 11.55 -1.63 -2.00
C GLU A 32 10.05 -1.30 -2.11
N VAL A 33 9.66 -0.31 -2.92
CA VAL A 33 8.25 0.03 -3.15
C VAL A 33 7.55 -1.08 -3.93
N ARG A 34 6.34 -1.42 -3.51
CA ARG A 34 5.44 -2.34 -4.20
C ARG A 34 4.06 -1.72 -4.28
N CYS A 35 3.41 -1.90 -5.43
CA CYS A 35 2.14 -1.24 -5.74
C CYS A 35 1.09 -2.27 -6.12
N TYR A 36 -0.14 -1.99 -5.67
CA TYR A 36 -1.25 -2.91 -5.79
C TYR A 36 -2.56 -2.18 -6.05
N THR A 37 -3.55 -2.94 -6.50
CA THR A 37 -4.94 -2.51 -6.53
C THR A 37 -5.74 -3.33 -5.53
N SER A 38 -6.69 -2.69 -4.87
CA SER A 38 -7.63 -3.35 -3.97
C SER A 38 -9.06 -3.30 -4.51
N THR A 39 -9.84 -4.34 -4.24
CA THR A 39 -11.30 -4.36 -4.43
C THR A 39 -12.07 -4.08 -3.14
N THR A 40 -11.38 -3.98 -2.00
CA THR A 40 -11.94 -3.64 -0.69
C THR A 40 -11.84 -2.14 -0.43
N SER A 41 -12.67 -1.60 0.46
CA SER A 41 -12.55 -0.18 0.85
C SER A 41 -11.30 0.06 1.71
N ALA A 42 -10.86 1.32 1.80
CA ALA A 42 -9.69 1.69 2.61
C ALA A 42 -9.85 1.27 4.08
N GLU A 43 -11.05 1.39 4.63
CA GLU A 43 -11.36 1.05 6.02
C GLU A 43 -11.33 -0.47 6.25
N GLN A 44 -11.91 -1.24 5.31
CA GLN A 44 -11.84 -2.71 5.35
C GLN A 44 -10.40 -3.19 5.23
N PHE A 45 -9.63 -2.58 4.34
CA PHE A 45 -8.21 -2.85 4.19
C PHE A 45 -7.44 -2.55 5.49
N ALA A 46 -7.68 -1.39 6.09
CA ALA A 46 -7.06 -0.98 7.34
C ALA A 46 -7.38 -1.92 8.50
N GLU A 47 -8.61 -2.40 8.58
CA GLU A 47 -9.05 -3.40 9.55
C GLU A 47 -8.37 -4.75 9.32
N GLN A 48 -8.31 -5.23 8.07
CA GLN A 48 -7.65 -6.48 7.71
C GLN A 48 -6.15 -6.45 8.04
N LEU A 49 -5.49 -5.34 7.71
CA LEU A 49 -4.07 -5.14 8.00
C LEU A 49 -3.80 -5.10 9.51
N GLY A 50 -4.69 -4.47 10.29
CA GLY A 50 -4.61 -4.41 11.75
C GLY A 50 -4.83 -5.75 12.46
N LYS A 51 -5.39 -6.74 11.77
CA LYS A 51 -5.57 -8.12 12.27
C LYS A 51 -4.38 -9.03 12.01
N LEU A 52 -3.41 -8.60 11.20
CA LEU A 52 -2.25 -9.43 10.88
C LEU A 52 -1.29 -9.49 12.08
N GLU A 53 -1.09 -10.71 12.57
CA GLU A 53 -0.10 -10.98 13.61
C GLU A 53 1.29 -10.51 13.13
N ARG A 54 2.07 -9.90 14.04
CA ARG A 54 3.39 -9.28 13.81
C ARG A 54 3.39 -7.88 13.20
N LEU A 55 2.26 -7.38 12.69
CA LEU A 55 2.12 -5.97 12.30
C LEU A 55 1.52 -5.17 13.45
N ARG A 56 2.23 -4.14 13.90
CA ARG A 56 1.70 -3.18 14.89
C ARG A 56 1.73 -1.77 14.31
N ASN A 57 0.59 -1.08 14.35
CA ASN A 57 0.50 0.33 13.95
C ASN A 57 1.41 1.19 14.84
N ALA A 58 2.45 1.80 14.27
CA ALA A 58 3.33 2.71 14.98
C ALA A 58 2.72 4.11 15.12
N THR A 59 2.01 4.56 14.07
CA THR A 59 1.49 5.94 13.96
C THR A 59 -0.03 6.03 13.98
N GLY A 60 -0.73 4.89 13.96
CA GLY A 60 -2.16 4.82 13.65
C GLY A 60 -2.45 5.11 12.17
N TRP A 61 -3.73 5.01 11.79
CA TRP A 61 -4.22 5.36 10.46
C TRP A 61 -4.55 6.85 10.37
N ARG A 62 -4.06 7.53 9.33
CA ARG A 62 -4.35 8.94 9.05
C ARG A 62 -4.97 9.06 7.67
N ASP A 63 -6.01 9.87 7.55
CA ASP A 63 -6.66 10.15 6.29
C ASP A 63 -6.31 11.57 5.83
N ASP A 64 -5.43 11.65 4.83
CA ASP A 64 -4.96 12.91 4.26
C ASP A 64 -5.46 13.03 2.83
N TYR A 65 -6.45 13.89 2.62
CA TYR A 65 -7.02 14.21 1.30
C TYR A 65 -7.44 12.97 0.46
N GLY A 66 -7.98 11.94 1.11
CA GLY A 66 -8.43 10.72 0.45
C GLY A 66 -7.38 9.61 0.40
N VAL A 67 -6.20 9.83 0.97
CA VAL A 67 -5.16 8.83 1.18
C VAL A 67 -5.15 8.38 2.63
N LEU A 68 -5.49 7.11 2.87
CA LEU A 68 -5.40 6.48 4.17
C LEU A 68 -4.02 5.87 4.35
N ASN A 69 -3.20 6.42 5.25
CA ASN A 69 -1.82 6.02 5.45
C ASN A 69 -1.53 5.56 6.89
N ALA A 70 -0.55 4.67 7.04
CA ALA A 70 -0.01 4.25 8.32
C ALA A 70 1.45 3.80 8.21
N SER A 71 2.24 4.04 9.25
CA SER A 71 3.53 3.38 9.46
C SER A 71 3.36 2.20 10.40
N LEU A 72 3.90 1.05 10.01
CA LEU A 72 3.81 -0.21 10.73
C LEU A 72 5.18 -0.70 11.18
N ARG A 73 5.17 -1.48 12.26
CA ARG A 73 6.28 -2.27 12.74
C ARG A 73 6.08 -3.71 12.33
N TYR A 74 7.15 -4.34 11.84
CA TYR A 74 7.21 -5.78 11.68
C TYR A 74 8.09 -6.38 12.78
N GLY A 75 7.50 -7.16 13.68
CA GLY A 75 8.22 -7.70 14.84
C GLY A 75 8.59 -6.63 15.87
N GLN A 76 9.83 -6.63 16.34
CA GLN A 76 10.33 -5.70 17.38
C GLN A 76 10.91 -4.38 16.82
N ASN A 77 11.03 -4.24 15.50
CA ASN A 77 11.70 -3.09 14.90
C ASN A 77 10.77 -1.87 14.79
N PRO A 78 11.25 -0.66 15.14
CA PRO A 78 10.38 0.48 15.39
C PRO A 78 9.79 1.14 14.13
N GLN A 79 10.38 0.95 12.95
CA GLN A 79 9.91 1.47 11.66
C GLN A 79 10.38 0.49 10.57
N GLY A 80 9.45 -0.17 9.86
CA GLY A 80 9.86 -1.06 8.76
C GLY A 80 8.90 -1.10 7.58
N ILE A 81 7.68 -0.59 7.72
CA ILE A 81 6.71 -0.63 6.63
C ILE A 81 5.90 0.66 6.62
N VAL A 82 5.77 1.30 5.48
CA VAL A 82 4.81 2.37 5.23
C VAL A 82 3.76 1.83 4.27
N VAL A 83 2.49 2.04 4.61
CA VAL A 83 1.37 1.66 3.77
C VAL A 83 0.53 2.90 3.48
N ALA A 84 0.20 3.12 2.21
CA ALA A 84 -0.71 4.15 1.76
C ALA A 84 -1.80 3.50 0.90
N PHE A 85 -3.05 3.80 1.20
CA PHE A 85 -4.22 3.42 0.43
C PHE A 85 -4.85 4.69 -0.13
N GLU A 86 -4.76 4.88 -1.43
CA GLU A 86 -5.37 6.00 -2.13
C GLU A 86 -6.74 5.59 -2.65
N ARG A 87 -7.78 6.34 -2.26
CA ARG A 87 -9.15 6.10 -2.72
C ARG A 87 -9.35 6.69 -4.12
N PRO A 88 -10.19 6.06 -4.97
CA PRO A 88 -10.63 6.66 -6.21
C PRO A 88 -11.35 7.98 -5.89
N ASN A 89 -10.71 9.09 -6.23
CA ASN A 89 -11.24 10.44 -6.04
C ASN A 89 -11.26 11.18 -7.39
N GLY A 90 -11.80 12.40 -7.40
CA GLY A 90 -11.82 13.23 -8.61
C GLY A 90 -10.41 13.50 -9.16
N SER A 91 -9.39 13.52 -8.31
CA SER A 91 -8.00 13.73 -8.71
C SER A 91 -7.46 12.60 -9.59
N TRP A 92 -7.92 11.34 -9.40
CA TRP A 92 -7.59 10.24 -10.31
C TRP A 92 -8.12 10.44 -11.74
N GLN A 93 -9.21 11.20 -11.89
CA GLN A 93 -9.84 11.46 -13.19
C GLN A 93 -9.24 12.69 -13.87
N VAL A 94 -8.83 13.69 -13.08
CA VAL A 94 -8.23 14.94 -13.58
C VAL A 94 -6.75 14.78 -13.88
N PHE A 95 -6.07 13.95 -13.09
CA PHE A 95 -4.67 13.58 -13.30
C PHE A 95 -4.58 12.06 -13.29
N PRO A 96 -4.84 11.37 -14.43
CA PRO A 96 -4.32 10.02 -14.64
C PRO A 96 -2.80 10.12 -14.81
N SER A 97 -2.10 10.70 -13.83
CA SER A 97 -0.72 11.16 -13.95
C SER A 97 0.26 10.00 -13.99
N THR A 98 -0.21 8.77 -13.73
CA THR A 98 0.63 7.57 -13.78
C THR A 98 -0.15 6.37 -14.33
N LYS A 99 0.49 5.59 -15.22
CA LYS A 99 -0.01 4.32 -15.79
C LYS A 99 -0.62 3.35 -14.75
N PRO A 100 -0.09 3.24 -13.51
CA PRO A 100 -0.68 2.42 -12.44
C PRO A 100 -2.09 2.82 -12.01
N LEU A 101 -2.40 4.11 -11.92
CA LEU A 101 -3.72 4.60 -11.51
C LEU A 101 -4.78 4.30 -12.59
N ALA A 102 -4.40 4.45 -13.86
CA ALA A 102 -5.25 4.06 -14.99
C ALA A 102 -5.53 2.54 -14.99
N GLU A 103 -4.53 1.72 -14.65
CA GLU A 103 -4.71 0.27 -14.52
C GLU A 103 -5.64 -0.09 -13.34
N ALA A 104 -5.51 0.60 -12.21
CA ALA A 104 -6.41 0.44 -11.06
C ALA A 104 -7.86 0.79 -11.42
N GLN A 105 -8.07 1.91 -12.10
CA GLN A 105 -9.39 2.34 -12.57
C GLN A 105 -10.00 1.36 -13.57
N ALA A 106 -9.23 0.91 -14.56
CA ALA A 106 -9.69 -0.04 -15.57
C ALA A 106 -10.14 -1.38 -14.95
N LYS A 107 -9.55 -1.77 -13.82
CA LYS A 107 -9.94 -2.96 -13.05
C LYS A 107 -11.11 -2.74 -12.09
N GLY A 108 -11.70 -1.55 -12.05
CA GLY A 108 -12.77 -1.22 -11.10
C GLY A 108 -12.30 -1.28 -9.64
N ALA A 109 -11.02 -0.98 -9.40
CA ALA A 109 -10.44 -1.03 -8.06
C ALA A 109 -11.09 0.02 -7.14
N LYS A 110 -11.25 -0.35 -5.87
CA LYS A 110 -11.67 0.55 -4.78
C LYS A 110 -10.50 1.29 -4.15
N GLY A 111 -9.27 1.02 -4.58
CA GLY A 111 -8.10 1.83 -4.23
C GLY A 111 -6.80 1.34 -4.82
N TYR A 112 -5.83 2.24 -4.79
CA TYR A 112 -4.43 2.02 -5.14
C TYR A 112 -3.63 1.93 -3.84
N VAL A 113 -2.86 0.87 -3.67
CA VAL A 113 -2.12 0.61 -2.43
C VAL A 113 -0.64 0.61 -2.71
N THR A 114 0.09 1.45 -1.99
CA THR A 114 1.56 1.46 -1.99
C THR A 114 2.05 0.90 -0.67
N ILE A 115 2.96 -0.06 -0.74
CA ILE A 115 3.67 -0.62 0.42
C ILE A 115 5.15 -0.38 0.22
N ILE A 116 5.79 0.27 1.18
CA ILE A 116 7.24 0.51 1.21
C ILE A 116 7.77 -0.27 2.41
N ALA A 117 8.56 -1.31 2.18
CA ALA A 117 9.15 -2.11 3.24
C ALA A 117 10.63 -1.75 3.40
N ASN A 118 10.93 -0.87 4.35
CA ASN A 118 12.29 -0.50 4.68
C ASN A 118 12.83 -1.48 5.72
N GLU A 119 13.91 -2.18 5.41
CA GLU A 119 14.69 -2.83 6.46
C GLU A 119 15.33 -1.71 7.30
N PRO A 120 15.25 -1.75 8.64
CA PRO A 120 16.04 -0.82 9.44
C PRO A 120 17.52 -1.10 9.15
N ASP A 121 18.29 -0.03 8.88
CA ASP A 121 19.75 -0.06 8.82
C ASP A 121 20.37 -0.67 10.09
#